data_AF-A0A1G2X974-F1
#
_entry.id   AF-A0A1G2X974-F1
#
_cell.length_a   1.000
_cell.length_b   1.000
_cell.length_c   1.000
_cell.angle_alpha   90.00
_cell.angle_beta   90.00
_cell.angle_gamma   90.00
#
_symmetry.space_group_name_H-M   'P 1'
#
loop_
_entity.id
_entity.type
_entity.pdbx_description
1 polymer ?
#
loop_
_entity_poly.entity_id
_entity_poly.type
_entity_poly.pdbx_seq_one_letter_code
_entity_poly.pdbx_strand_id
1 'polypeptide(L)'
;MDGGYSGRGVDAKYITPFMKTMGFPSMSESGWLTRSLEQNRPYDFKYPGKITPQKLKSSFLYLLEQIQNQSKSPENYLLILFIKLIEHRERKNIDLAKPTNLPISTIISYLKQHFEFNYSSRGASRLPTLAVYAVYQCMIKELKRFENKILMSLEEHTSSDKSSGRVGDIEVRDTKTKVFEAVEIKHGIPINTQLIRDAYEKFKSHPIQRYYLLSTVGEDLTDIENVATEISKISKIHGCQVIINGIYPSLKYYLRLLHDPSDFIDNYIENLKRDTAIKYEHKLKWTEIVSQQVSYKAC
;
A
#
# COMPACT_ATOMS: atom_id res chain seq x y z
N MET A 1 -23.49 29.30 25.51
CA MET A 1 -24.93 29.35 25.18
C MET A 1 -25.61 28.34 26.07
N ASP A 2 -26.73 28.72 26.69
CA ASP A 2 -27.57 27.74 27.38
C ASP A 2 -27.98 26.64 26.39
N GLY A 3 -27.79 25.38 26.79
CA GLY A 3 -28.02 24.21 25.92
C GLY A 3 -26.90 23.89 24.91
N GLY A 4 -25.82 24.67 24.86
CA GLY A 4 -24.65 24.39 24.01
C GLY A 4 -23.61 23.51 24.71
N TYR A 5 -22.90 22.66 23.96
CA TYR A 5 -21.77 21.88 24.47
C TYR A 5 -20.52 22.05 23.58
N SER A 6 -19.35 21.80 24.14
CA SER A 6 -18.07 21.90 23.41
C SER A 6 -17.89 20.69 22.47
N GLY A 7 -18.51 20.76 21.29
CA GLY A 7 -18.43 19.68 20.27
C GLY A 7 -17.00 19.30 19.93
N ARG A 8 -16.14 20.29 19.65
CA ARG A 8 -14.71 20.08 19.36
C ARG A 8 -13.97 19.43 20.54
N GLY A 9 -14.18 19.93 21.75
CA GLY A 9 -13.48 19.42 22.94
C GLY A 9 -13.85 17.97 23.24
N VAL A 10 -15.14 17.64 23.15
CA VAL A 10 -15.65 16.28 23.36
C VAL A 10 -15.17 15.34 22.26
N ASP A 11 -15.21 15.77 21.00
CA ASP A 11 -14.80 14.94 19.87
C ASP A 11 -13.30 14.62 19.89
N ALA A 12 -12.45 15.64 20.03
CA ALA A 12 -11.01 15.46 20.05
C ALA A 12 -10.55 14.59 21.25
N LYS A 13 -11.25 14.69 22.40
CA LYS A 13 -10.89 13.95 23.61
C LYS A 13 -11.42 12.52 23.63
N TYR A 14 -12.60 12.26 23.08
CA TYR A 14 -13.28 10.98 23.26
C TYR A 14 -13.73 10.32 21.95
N ILE A 15 -14.39 11.04 21.05
CA ILE A 15 -15.05 10.45 19.87
C ILE A 15 -14.03 10.07 18.79
N THR A 16 -13.22 11.00 18.32
CA THR A 16 -12.20 10.73 17.29
C THR A 16 -11.20 9.66 17.75
N PRO A 17 -10.66 9.68 18.99
CA PRO A 17 -9.85 8.59 19.52
C PRO A 17 -10.54 7.22 19.49
N PHE A 18 -11.79 7.13 19.98
CA PHE A 18 -12.57 5.89 19.95
C PHE A 18 -12.74 5.36 18.52
N MET A 19 -13.12 6.23 17.58
CA MET A 19 -13.30 5.87 16.18
C MET A 19 -12.01 5.32 15.56
N LYS A 20 -10.85 5.91 15.87
CA LYS A 20 -9.53 5.41 15.44
C LYS A 20 -9.21 4.05 16.04
N THR A 21 -9.35 3.89 17.36
CA THR A 21 -9.08 2.63 18.06
C THR A 21 -9.94 1.48 17.53
N MET A 22 -11.19 1.76 17.16
CA MET A 22 -12.12 0.75 16.62
C MET A 22 -11.95 0.50 15.11
N GLY A 23 -11.04 1.22 14.43
CA GLY A 23 -10.81 1.10 12.99
C GLY A 23 -11.95 1.65 12.12
N PHE A 24 -12.74 2.59 12.65
CA PHE A 24 -13.81 3.25 11.91
C PHE A 24 -13.29 4.50 11.17
N PRO A 25 -14.00 4.96 10.12
CA PRO A 25 -13.70 6.24 9.48
C PRO A 25 -13.65 7.37 10.52
N SER A 26 -12.54 8.08 10.57
CA SER A 26 -12.28 9.12 11.58
C SER A 26 -11.56 10.31 10.95
N MET A 27 -11.71 11.46 11.59
CA MET A 27 -10.99 12.68 11.22
C MET A 27 -9.57 12.66 11.81
N SER A 28 -8.69 13.52 11.29
CA SER A 28 -7.34 13.68 11.84
C SER A 28 -7.38 14.17 13.29
N GLU A 29 -8.20 15.18 13.58
CA GLU A 29 -8.34 15.78 14.91
C GLU A 29 -9.80 15.85 15.39
N SER A 30 -10.68 16.46 14.60
CA SER A 30 -12.10 16.59 14.92
C SER A 30 -12.95 16.85 13.67
N GLY A 31 -14.18 16.32 13.65
CA GLY A 31 -15.18 16.61 12.62
C GLY A 31 -15.88 17.95 12.80
N TRP A 32 -15.83 18.55 13.99
CA TRP A 32 -16.54 19.80 14.31
C TRP A 32 -15.94 21.06 13.68
N LEU A 33 -14.71 20.97 13.16
CA LEU A 33 -14.05 22.06 12.42
C LEU A 33 -14.33 22.02 10.91
N THR A 34 -15.21 21.14 10.46
CA THR A 34 -15.57 21.08 9.04
C THR A 34 -16.58 22.19 8.70
N ARG A 35 -16.39 22.85 7.54
CA ARG A 35 -17.33 23.86 7.02
C ARG A 35 -18.78 23.41 6.94
N SER A 36 -19.00 22.09 6.89
CA SER A 36 -20.31 21.46 6.89
C SER A 36 -21.02 21.57 8.25
N LEU A 37 -20.29 21.57 9.36
CA LEU A 37 -20.83 21.50 10.72
C LEU A 37 -20.54 22.74 11.59
N GLU A 38 -19.59 23.59 11.21
CA GLU A 38 -19.12 24.71 12.03
C GLU A 38 -20.10 25.88 12.19
N GLN A 39 -21.22 25.90 11.45
CA GLN A 39 -22.14 27.04 11.48
C GLN A 39 -22.95 27.03 12.77
N ASN A 40 -22.96 28.18 13.45
CA ASN A 40 -23.71 28.38 14.69
C ASN A 40 -25.22 28.57 14.43
N ARG A 41 -25.87 27.52 13.91
CA ARG A 41 -27.31 27.45 13.62
C ARG A 41 -27.84 26.06 13.97
N PRO A 42 -29.13 25.93 14.32
CA PRO A 42 -29.75 24.64 14.56
C PRO A 42 -29.61 23.70 13.35
N TYR A 43 -29.38 22.42 13.60
CA TYR A 43 -29.35 21.39 12.57
C TYR A 43 -30.76 20.91 12.20
N ASP A 44 -31.60 21.83 11.75
CA ASP A 44 -32.94 21.56 11.22
C ASP A 44 -32.92 21.44 9.68
N PHE A 45 -34.06 21.19 9.05
CA PHE A 45 -34.16 21.09 7.58
C PHE A 45 -33.78 22.39 6.83
N LYS A 46 -33.70 23.53 7.51
CA LYS A 46 -33.27 24.82 6.95
C LYS A 46 -31.77 25.08 7.16
N TYR A 47 -31.05 24.15 7.78
CA TYR A 47 -29.62 24.30 8.07
C TYR A 47 -28.83 24.60 6.78
N PRO A 48 -28.14 25.76 6.69
CA PRO A 48 -27.48 26.21 5.46
C PRO A 48 -26.11 25.57 5.21
N GLY A 49 -25.56 24.81 6.15
CA GLY A 49 -24.26 24.14 5.99
C GLY A 49 -24.21 23.20 4.80
N LYS A 50 -23.07 23.20 4.09
CA LYS A 50 -22.86 22.41 2.88
C LYS A 50 -22.39 21.00 3.26
N ILE A 51 -23.34 20.10 3.49
CA ILE A 51 -23.10 18.66 3.64
C ILE A 51 -23.35 18.01 2.28
N THR A 52 -22.35 17.32 1.72
CA THR A 52 -22.44 16.70 0.38
C THR A 52 -22.12 15.22 0.45
N PRO A 53 -22.80 14.37 -0.35
CA PRO A 53 -23.84 14.70 -1.32
C PRO A 53 -25.19 15.10 -0.68
N GLN A 54 -26.12 15.67 -1.46
CA GLN A 54 -27.42 16.15 -0.95
C GLN A 54 -28.20 15.07 -0.19
N LYS A 55 -28.13 13.81 -0.65
CA LYS A 55 -28.76 12.67 0.04
C LYS A 55 -28.22 12.46 1.46
N LEU A 56 -26.91 12.69 1.67
CA LEU A 56 -26.29 12.62 2.99
C LEU A 56 -26.82 13.74 3.89
N LYS A 57 -26.91 14.97 3.39
CA LYS A 57 -27.48 16.10 4.12
C LYS A 57 -28.91 15.82 4.59
N SER A 58 -29.78 15.37 3.69
CA SER A 58 -31.17 15.06 4.02
C SER A 58 -31.26 13.97 5.10
N SER A 59 -30.43 12.92 4.98
CA SER A 59 -30.43 11.81 5.95
C SER A 59 -29.93 12.25 7.33
N PHE A 60 -28.88 13.07 7.38
CA PHE A 60 -28.32 13.62 8.61
C PHE A 60 -29.33 14.50 9.36
N LEU A 61 -29.95 15.46 8.67
CA LEU A 61 -30.93 16.37 9.28
C LEU A 61 -32.21 15.63 9.69
N TYR A 62 -32.66 14.66 8.89
CA TYR A 62 -33.80 13.82 9.25
C TYR A 62 -33.55 13.02 10.53
N LEU A 63 -32.35 12.44 10.70
CA LEU A 63 -32.01 11.71 11.92
C LEU A 63 -32.10 12.61 13.16
N LEU A 64 -31.62 13.85 13.06
CA LEU A 64 -31.69 14.81 14.17
C LEU A 64 -33.13 15.24 14.47
N GLU A 65 -33.95 15.46 13.44
CA GLU A 65 -35.38 15.73 13.59
C GLU A 65 -36.10 14.59 14.35
N GLN A 66 -35.82 13.34 13.99
CA GLN A 66 -36.42 12.18 14.65
C GLN A 66 -36.06 12.11 16.14
N ILE A 67 -34.82 12.46 16.49
CA ILE A 67 -34.34 12.43 17.86
C ILE A 67 -34.90 13.60 18.67
N GLN A 68 -34.74 14.83 18.16
CA GLN A 68 -35.04 16.05 18.92
C GLN A 68 -36.54 16.34 19.00
N ASN A 69 -37.27 16.17 17.89
CA ASN A 69 -38.67 16.61 17.80
C ASN A 69 -39.67 15.45 17.84
N GLN A 70 -39.26 14.25 17.42
CA GLN A 70 -40.13 13.06 17.42
C GLN A 70 -39.85 12.10 18.58
N SER A 71 -39.01 12.50 19.54
CA SER A 71 -38.67 11.75 20.76
C SER A 71 -38.24 10.29 20.50
N LYS A 72 -37.61 10.02 19.34
CA LYS A 72 -37.08 8.69 19.04
C LYS A 72 -35.80 8.46 19.83
N SER A 73 -35.57 7.21 20.25
CA SER A 73 -34.39 6.84 21.06
C SER A 73 -33.09 7.10 20.31
N PRO A 74 -32.22 8.01 20.80
CA PRO A 74 -30.87 8.22 20.23
C PRO A 74 -30.03 6.95 20.26
N GLU A 75 -30.20 6.13 21.30
CA GLU A 75 -29.45 4.88 21.50
C GLU A 75 -29.69 3.89 20.35
N ASN A 76 -30.93 3.73 19.91
CA ASN A 76 -31.27 2.84 18.79
C ASN A 76 -30.60 3.29 17.49
N TYR A 77 -30.61 4.59 17.19
CA TYR A 77 -29.92 5.12 16.00
C TYR A 77 -28.42 4.93 16.10
N LEU A 78 -27.83 5.20 17.27
CA LEU A 78 -26.40 5.04 17.49
C LEU A 78 -25.97 3.57 17.35
N LEU A 79 -26.75 2.63 17.88
CA LEU A 79 -26.51 1.19 17.73
C LEU A 79 -26.54 0.77 16.26
N ILE A 80 -27.54 1.21 15.51
CA ILE A 80 -27.62 0.93 14.06
C ILE A 80 -26.43 1.50 13.32
N LEU A 81 -26.01 2.74 13.63
CA LEU A 81 -24.82 3.35 13.03
C LEU A 81 -23.57 2.53 13.34
N PHE A 82 -23.38 2.06 14.58
CA PHE A 82 -22.26 1.20 14.93
C PHE A 82 -22.31 -0.16 14.23
N ILE A 83 -23.49 -0.80 14.12
CA ILE A 83 -23.65 -2.02 13.34
C ILE A 83 -23.21 -1.78 11.89
N LYS A 84 -23.65 -0.68 11.26
CA LYS A 84 -23.25 -0.35 9.88
C LYS A 84 -21.77 0.00 9.74
N LEU A 85 -21.16 0.61 10.76
CA LEU A 85 -19.72 0.86 10.80
C LEU A 85 -18.92 -0.44 10.95
N ILE A 86 -19.37 -1.37 11.78
CA ILE A 86 -18.79 -2.70 11.91
C ILE A 86 -18.93 -3.45 10.60
N GLU A 87 -20.13 -3.54 10.00
CA GLU A 87 -20.33 -4.14 8.68
C GLU A 87 -19.42 -3.49 7.61
N HIS A 88 -19.22 -2.17 7.66
CA HIS A 88 -18.30 -1.48 6.75
C HIS A 88 -16.83 -1.81 7.00
N ARG A 89 -16.42 -1.95 8.26
CA ARG A 89 -15.07 -2.37 8.65
C ARG A 89 -14.82 -3.82 8.28
N GLU A 90 -15.71 -4.74 8.64
CA GLU A 90 -15.59 -6.17 8.36
C GLU A 90 -15.67 -6.48 6.87
N ARG A 91 -16.46 -5.73 6.10
CA ARG A 91 -16.40 -5.83 4.63
C ARG A 91 -15.00 -5.59 4.09
N LYS A 92 -14.13 -4.84 4.78
CA LYS A 92 -12.74 -4.61 4.35
C LYS A 92 -11.78 -5.71 4.79
N ASN A 93 -12.18 -6.57 5.73
CA ASN A 93 -11.47 -7.77 6.12
C ASN A 93 -11.80 -8.90 5.14
N ILE A 94 -11.14 -8.90 3.99
CA ILE A 94 -11.18 -10.05 3.07
C ILE A 94 -10.17 -11.06 3.57
N ASP A 95 -10.60 -12.32 3.75
CA ASP A 95 -9.64 -13.41 3.78
C ASP A 95 -9.09 -13.62 2.37
N LEU A 96 -7.88 -13.12 2.14
CA LEU A 96 -7.25 -13.18 0.83
C LEU A 96 -7.01 -14.64 0.47
N ALA A 97 -7.44 -15.04 -0.72
CA ALA A 97 -7.25 -16.39 -1.21
C ALA A 97 -5.75 -16.75 -1.24
N LYS A 98 -5.39 -17.86 -0.60
CA LYS A 98 -4.02 -18.40 -0.51
C LYS A 98 -3.89 -19.65 -1.39
N PRO A 99 -3.63 -19.51 -2.70
CA PRO A 99 -3.46 -20.67 -3.55
C PRO A 99 -2.15 -21.40 -3.20
N THR A 100 -2.21 -22.72 -3.11
CA THR A 100 -1.05 -23.59 -2.87
C THR A 100 -0.66 -24.34 -4.13
N ASN A 101 0.60 -24.80 -4.23
CA ASN A 101 1.08 -25.67 -5.30
C ASN A 101 0.90 -25.08 -6.72
N LEU A 102 1.06 -23.75 -6.86
CA LEU A 102 1.00 -23.09 -8.15
C LEU A 102 2.32 -23.22 -8.92
N PRO A 103 2.30 -23.55 -10.22
CA PRO A 103 3.47 -23.37 -11.08
C PRO A 103 3.95 -21.91 -11.05
N ILE A 104 5.26 -21.69 -11.11
CA ILE A 104 5.85 -20.33 -11.12
C ILE A 104 5.26 -19.47 -12.24
N SER A 105 4.99 -20.04 -13.43
CA SER A 105 4.34 -19.32 -14.53
C SER A 105 2.95 -18.81 -14.16
N THR A 106 2.18 -19.58 -13.41
CA THR A 106 0.85 -19.19 -12.90
C THR A 106 0.97 -18.07 -11.87
N ILE A 107 1.93 -18.16 -10.94
CA ILE A 107 2.22 -17.09 -9.97
C ILE A 107 2.52 -15.78 -10.70
N ILE A 108 3.41 -15.81 -11.69
CA ILE A 108 3.76 -14.61 -12.49
C ILE A 108 2.55 -14.07 -13.26
N SER A 109 1.71 -14.95 -13.82
CA SER A 109 0.47 -14.54 -14.48
C SER A 109 -0.49 -13.83 -13.52
N TYR A 110 -0.62 -14.32 -12.28
CA TYR A 110 -1.49 -13.70 -11.27
C TYR A 110 -0.98 -12.33 -10.88
N LEU A 111 0.33 -12.21 -10.62
CA LEU A 111 0.96 -10.93 -10.31
C LEU A 111 0.81 -9.92 -11.46
N LYS A 112 1.01 -10.36 -12.70
CA LYS A 112 0.83 -9.50 -13.88
C LYS A 112 -0.60 -8.96 -13.97
N GLN A 113 -1.60 -9.83 -13.88
CA GLN A 113 -3.02 -9.42 -13.86
C GLN A 113 -3.33 -8.48 -12.69
N HIS A 114 -2.68 -8.70 -11.54
CA HIS A 114 -2.89 -7.88 -10.35
C HIS A 114 -2.27 -6.49 -10.49
N PHE A 115 -1.08 -6.38 -11.06
CA PHE A 115 -0.36 -5.10 -11.22
C PHE A 115 -0.95 -4.25 -12.34
N GLU A 116 -1.33 -4.88 -13.46
CA GLU A 116 -1.75 -4.20 -14.68
C GLU A 116 -3.26 -3.88 -14.71
N PHE A 117 -4.00 -4.26 -13.66
CA PHE A 117 -5.40 -3.90 -13.56
C PHE A 117 -5.58 -2.39 -13.36
N ASN A 118 -6.60 -1.82 -14.01
CA ASN A 118 -6.92 -0.41 -13.92
C ASN A 118 -7.77 -0.12 -12.67
N TYR A 119 -7.10 0.16 -11.55
CA TYR A 119 -7.75 0.49 -10.28
C TYR A 119 -8.30 1.92 -10.28
N SER A 120 -9.48 2.09 -9.70
CA SER A 120 -10.04 3.41 -9.43
C SER A 120 -9.34 4.12 -8.25
N SER A 121 -8.76 3.34 -7.34
CA SER A 121 -8.06 3.83 -6.15
C SER A 121 -6.55 3.99 -6.36
N ARG A 122 -5.94 4.94 -5.62
CA ARG A 122 -4.48 5.06 -5.53
C ARG A 122 -3.90 3.89 -4.74
N GLY A 123 -2.66 3.49 -5.05
CA GLY A 123 -1.91 2.46 -4.32
C GLY A 123 -1.42 1.30 -5.19
N ALA A 124 -1.91 1.16 -6.42
CA ALA A 124 -1.51 0.08 -7.33
C ALA A 124 0.00 0.02 -7.61
N SER A 125 0.69 1.16 -7.63
CA SER A 125 2.15 1.22 -7.79
C SER A 125 2.94 0.55 -6.66
N ARG A 126 2.29 0.26 -5.52
CA ARG A 126 2.90 -0.46 -4.39
C ARG A 126 2.92 -1.98 -4.61
N LEU A 127 2.02 -2.52 -5.45
CA LEU A 127 1.87 -3.97 -5.63
C LEU A 127 3.17 -4.65 -6.12
N PRO A 128 3.90 -4.12 -7.12
CA PRO A 128 5.17 -4.71 -7.53
C PRO A 128 6.23 -4.67 -6.41
N THR A 129 6.24 -3.60 -5.61
CA THR A 129 7.13 -3.49 -4.44
C THR A 129 6.85 -4.58 -3.41
N LEU A 130 5.58 -4.85 -3.10
CA LEU A 130 5.22 -5.91 -2.16
C LEU A 130 5.60 -7.30 -2.64
N ALA A 131 5.51 -7.56 -3.95
CA ALA A 131 5.92 -8.83 -4.52
C ALA A 131 7.44 -9.00 -4.48
N VAL A 132 8.21 -7.99 -4.89
CA VAL A 132 9.68 -8.08 -4.79
C VAL A 132 10.11 -8.21 -3.33
N TYR A 133 9.47 -7.49 -2.41
CA TYR A 133 9.75 -7.64 -0.99
C TYR A 133 9.45 -9.05 -0.48
N ALA A 134 8.30 -9.62 -0.85
CA ALA A 134 7.91 -10.98 -0.49
C ALA A 134 8.93 -12.04 -0.92
N VAL A 135 9.48 -11.93 -2.12
CA VAL A 135 10.52 -12.90 -2.56
C VAL A 135 11.84 -12.69 -1.83
N TYR A 136 12.20 -11.46 -1.46
CA TYR A 136 13.36 -11.21 -0.59
C TYR A 136 13.17 -11.78 0.81
N GLN A 137 11.95 -11.79 1.36
CA GLN A 137 11.64 -12.44 2.64
C GLN A 137 11.90 -13.96 2.61
N CYS A 138 11.74 -14.60 1.46
CA CYS A 138 12.12 -16.01 1.25
C CYS A 138 13.64 -16.14 1.03
N MET A 139 14.18 -15.43 0.04
CA MET A 139 15.59 -15.54 -0.37
C MET A 139 16.57 -15.30 0.78
N ILE A 140 16.27 -14.36 1.69
CA ILE A 140 17.15 -14.06 2.83
C ILE A 140 17.31 -15.23 3.80
N LYS A 141 16.33 -16.14 3.86
CA LYS A 141 16.34 -17.32 4.74
C LYS A 141 17.03 -18.50 4.07
N GLU A 142 16.93 -18.60 2.75
CA GLU A 142 17.30 -19.81 2.01
C GLU A 142 18.64 -19.72 1.28
N LEU A 143 19.04 -18.51 0.86
CA LEU A 143 20.23 -18.36 0.02
C LEU A 143 21.45 -17.95 0.84
N LYS A 144 22.52 -18.75 0.74
CA LYS A 144 23.81 -18.50 1.40
C LYS A 144 24.37 -17.10 1.19
N ARG A 145 24.08 -16.46 0.04
CA ARG A 145 24.50 -15.08 -0.24
C ARG A 145 24.03 -14.09 0.81
N PHE A 146 22.86 -14.33 1.41
CA PHE A 146 22.27 -13.45 2.41
C PHE A 146 22.56 -13.88 3.86
N GLU A 147 23.52 -14.80 4.05
CA GLU A 147 24.00 -15.15 5.38
C GLU A 147 24.51 -13.89 6.12
N ASN A 148 24.09 -13.73 7.36
CA ASN A 148 24.35 -12.54 8.18
C ASN A 148 23.90 -11.23 7.49
N LYS A 149 22.74 -11.26 6.83
CA LYS A 149 22.07 -10.08 6.26
C LYS A 149 20.66 -9.94 6.83
N ILE A 150 20.13 -8.72 6.79
CA ILE A 150 18.84 -8.37 7.38
C ILE A 150 17.96 -7.66 6.34
N LEU A 151 16.76 -8.24 6.21
CA LEU A 151 15.53 -7.70 5.63
C LEU A 151 15.08 -6.39 6.27
N MET A 152 15.36 -5.21 5.72
CA MET A 152 14.79 -3.98 6.29
C MET A 152 13.28 -3.92 6.02
N SER A 153 12.48 -3.60 7.04
CA SER A 153 11.03 -3.43 6.90
C SER A 153 10.70 -2.37 5.84
N LEU A 154 9.62 -2.57 5.07
CA LEU A 154 9.14 -1.56 4.13
C LEU A 154 8.74 -0.27 4.87
N GLU A 155 9.10 0.89 4.32
CA GLU A 155 8.63 2.18 4.84
C GLU A 155 7.21 2.49 4.35
N GLU A 156 6.43 3.15 5.19
CA GLU A 156 5.20 3.81 4.74
C GLU A 156 5.59 4.97 3.81
N HIS A 157 4.91 5.13 2.66
CA HIS A 157 5.17 6.19 1.68
C HIS A 157 5.05 7.64 2.21
N THR A 158 4.79 7.82 3.49
CA THR A 158 4.64 9.10 4.18
C THR A 158 5.89 9.54 4.95
N SER A 159 6.92 8.69 5.10
CA SER A 159 8.22 9.12 5.62
C SER A 159 8.93 9.99 4.57
N SER A 160 9.38 11.18 4.95
CA SER A 160 10.20 11.98 4.05
C SER A 160 11.54 11.26 3.82
N ASP A 161 11.85 10.96 2.55
CA ASP A 161 13.07 10.24 2.10
C ASP A 161 14.38 10.79 2.72
N LYS A 162 14.41 12.08 3.08
CA LYS A 162 15.58 12.74 3.69
C LYS A 162 15.88 12.30 5.13
N SER A 163 14.91 11.72 5.84
CA SER A 163 15.04 11.42 7.28
C SER A 163 15.42 9.97 7.59
N SER A 164 15.20 9.02 6.68
CA SER A 164 15.46 7.60 6.95
C SER A 164 16.83 7.09 6.51
N GLY A 165 17.52 7.82 5.62
CA GLY A 165 18.80 7.39 5.07
C GLY A 165 18.68 6.13 4.20
N ARG A 166 17.50 5.87 3.64
CA ARG A 166 17.30 4.80 2.66
C ARG A 166 17.74 5.23 1.28
N VAL A 167 18.32 4.29 0.55
CA VAL A 167 18.82 4.44 -0.81
C VAL A 167 17.93 3.74 -1.84
N GLY A 168 16.98 2.90 -1.42
CA GLY A 168 15.99 2.26 -2.31
C GLY A 168 14.72 1.81 -1.59
N ASP A 169 13.73 1.38 -2.37
CA ASP A 169 12.43 0.89 -1.88
C ASP A 169 12.60 -0.33 -0.96
N ILE A 170 13.49 -1.25 -1.34
CA ILE A 170 13.85 -2.44 -0.56
C ILE A 170 15.34 -2.39 -0.28
N GLU A 171 15.72 -2.68 0.97
CA GLU A 171 17.10 -2.71 1.41
C GLU A 171 17.42 -3.99 2.15
N VAL A 172 18.60 -4.52 1.85
CA VAL A 172 19.25 -5.56 2.63
C VAL A 172 20.49 -4.96 3.27
N ARG A 173 20.62 -5.10 4.58
CA ARG A 173 21.77 -4.59 5.34
C ARG A 173 22.60 -5.72 5.94
N ASP A 174 23.87 -5.46 6.20
CA ASP A 174 24.70 -6.34 7.02
C ASP A 174 24.45 -6.14 8.52
N THR A 175 25.06 -7.00 9.34
CA THR A 175 24.96 -6.92 10.81
C THR A 175 25.56 -5.64 11.41
N LYS A 176 26.35 -4.87 10.62
CA LYS A 176 26.90 -3.57 10.98
C LYS A 176 26.06 -2.42 10.44
N THR A 177 24.84 -2.68 9.98
CA THR A 177 23.87 -1.73 9.43
C THR A 177 24.29 -1.06 8.12
N LYS A 178 25.34 -1.56 7.44
CA LYS A 178 25.73 -1.06 6.12
C LYS A 178 24.82 -1.64 5.05
N VAL A 179 24.48 -0.82 4.06
CA VAL A 179 23.67 -1.27 2.90
C VAL A 179 24.48 -2.28 2.10
N PHE A 180 23.98 -3.52 2.03
CA PHE A 180 24.58 -4.57 1.22
C PHE A 180 24.07 -4.52 -0.22
N GLU A 181 22.74 -4.39 -0.36
CA GLU A 181 22.03 -4.37 -1.64
C GLU A 181 20.73 -3.57 -1.49
N ALA A 182 20.31 -2.91 -2.56
CA ALA A 182 19.09 -2.13 -2.60
C ALA A 182 18.34 -2.35 -3.92
N VAL A 183 17.02 -2.21 -3.88
CA VAL A 183 16.14 -2.34 -5.04
C VAL A 183 15.25 -1.11 -5.13
N GLU A 184 15.21 -0.49 -6.30
CA GLU A 184 14.28 0.56 -6.70
C GLU A 184 13.30 -0.01 -7.73
N ILE A 185 12.02 0.30 -7.56
CA ILE A 185 10.93 -0.30 -8.33
C ILE A 185 10.15 0.77 -9.05
N LYS A 186 10.01 0.62 -10.37
CA LYS A 186 9.23 1.51 -11.23
C LYS A 186 8.01 0.80 -11.79
N HIS A 187 6.83 1.38 -11.57
CA HIS A 187 5.57 0.86 -12.10
C HIS A 187 5.15 1.65 -13.33
N GLY A 188 5.04 0.99 -14.48
CA GLY A 188 4.54 1.58 -15.72
C GLY A 188 5.52 2.53 -16.43
N ILE A 189 6.79 2.53 -16.05
CA ILE A 189 7.82 3.44 -16.59
C ILE A 189 9.02 2.61 -17.05
N PRO A 190 9.47 2.72 -18.32
CA PRO A 190 10.67 2.04 -18.78
C PRO A 190 11.93 2.65 -18.17
N ILE A 191 12.96 1.83 -17.99
CA ILE A 191 14.24 2.26 -17.45
C ILE A 191 15.03 3.01 -18.53
N ASN A 192 15.44 4.24 -18.22
CA ASN A 192 16.27 5.08 -19.06
C ASN A 192 17.47 5.64 -18.28
N THR A 193 18.37 6.33 -18.99
CA THR A 193 19.61 6.89 -18.43
C THR A 193 19.35 7.87 -17.29
N GLN A 194 18.28 8.68 -17.37
CA GLN A 194 17.95 9.62 -16.31
C GLN A 194 17.59 8.91 -15.01
N LEU A 195 16.79 7.83 -15.07
CA LEU A 195 16.45 7.04 -13.89
C LEU A 195 17.68 6.40 -13.24
N ILE A 196 18.68 6.02 -14.03
CA ILE A 196 19.95 5.47 -13.52
C ILE A 196 20.74 6.57 -12.78
N ARG A 197 20.80 7.78 -13.34
CA ARG A 197 21.43 8.93 -12.69
C ARG A 197 20.73 9.31 -11.39
N ASP A 198 19.40 9.35 -11.39
CA ASP A 198 18.60 9.65 -10.21
C ASP A 198 18.80 8.59 -9.13
N ALA A 199 18.86 7.30 -9.50
CA ALA A 199 19.19 6.22 -8.59
C ALA A 199 20.61 6.40 -8.01
N TYR A 200 21.61 6.69 -8.85
CA TYR A 200 22.98 6.91 -8.40
C TYR A 200 23.09 8.05 -7.37
N GLU A 201 22.38 9.15 -7.58
CA GLU A 201 22.35 10.27 -6.63
C GLU A 201 21.88 9.86 -5.23
N LYS A 202 21.00 8.85 -5.12
CA LYS A 202 20.53 8.32 -3.83
C LYS A 202 21.60 7.53 -3.09
N PHE A 203 22.38 6.70 -3.81
CA PHE A 203 23.31 5.77 -3.17
C PHE A 203 24.80 6.16 -3.28
N LYS A 204 25.17 7.19 -4.02
CA LYS A 204 26.59 7.55 -4.28
C LYS A 204 27.45 7.78 -3.03
N SER A 205 26.82 8.11 -1.90
CA SER A 205 27.50 8.32 -0.60
C SER A 205 27.57 7.05 0.26
N HIS A 206 26.99 5.93 -0.20
CA HIS A 206 26.87 4.69 0.56
C HIS A 206 27.67 3.57 -0.12
N PRO A 207 28.57 2.88 0.60
CA PRO A 207 29.27 1.73 0.05
C PRO A 207 28.27 0.57 -0.14
N ILE A 208 27.78 0.40 -1.36
CA ILE A 208 26.81 -0.63 -1.77
C ILE A 208 27.42 -1.54 -2.85
N GLN A 209 27.13 -2.84 -2.78
CA GLN A 209 27.67 -3.81 -3.74
C GLN A 209 26.81 -3.90 -4.99
N ARG A 210 25.48 -3.97 -4.83
CA ARG A 210 24.53 -4.09 -5.93
C ARG A 210 23.33 -3.19 -5.74
N TYR A 211 22.92 -2.55 -6.83
CA TYR A 211 21.72 -1.73 -6.88
C TYR A 211 20.84 -2.21 -8.03
N TYR A 212 19.63 -2.66 -7.72
CA TYR A 212 18.68 -3.14 -8.71
C TYR A 212 17.70 -2.03 -9.05
N LEU A 213 17.50 -1.78 -10.34
CA LEU A 213 16.43 -0.94 -10.84
C LEU A 213 15.49 -1.83 -11.65
N LEU A 214 14.30 -2.10 -11.12
CA LEU A 214 13.35 -3.03 -11.70
C LEU A 214 12.10 -2.30 -12.19
N SER A 215 11.60 -2.67 -13.38
CA SER A 215 10.40 -2.07 -13.95
C SER A 215 9.37 -3.11 -14.41
N THR A 216 8.07 -2.79 -14.32
CA THR A 216 7.04 -3.62 -14.96
C THR A 216 7.06 -3.53 -16.49
N VAL A 217 7.63 -2.46 -17.05
CA VAL A 217 7.78 -2.26 -18.50
C VAL A 217 9.12 -2.82 -19.00
N GLY A 218 10.16 -2.78 -18.17
CA GLY A 218 11.52 -3.18 -18.54
C GLY A 218 12.38 -1.99 -18.97
N GLU A 219 13.26 -2.21 -19.93
CA GLU A 219 14.22 -1.21 -20.43
C GLU A 219 13.62 -0.39 -21.58
N ASP A 220 14.01 0.88 -21.67
CA ASP A 220 13.78 1.67 -22.88
C ASP A 220 14.74 1.21 -23.98
N LEU A 221 14.19 0.51 -24.98
CA LEU A 221 14.98 -0.07 -26.07
C LEU A 221 15.70 1.00 -26.92
N THR A 222 15.27 2.26 -26.84
CA THR A 222 15.89 3.36 -27.58
C THR A 222 17.10 3.97 -26.88
N ASP A 223 17.32 3.65 -25.59
CA ASP A 223 18.34 4.27 -24.75
C ASP A 223 19.40 3.27 -24.23
N ILE A 224 19.41 2.05 -24.77
CA ILE A 224 20.24 0.92 -24.29
C ILE A 224 21.74 1.28 -24.21
N GLU A 225 22.29 1.95 -25.22
CA GLU A 225 23.72 2.28 -25.27
C GLU A 225 24.12 3.31 -24.20
N ASN A 226 23.29 4.33 -23.99
CA ASN A 226 23.53 5.35 -22.96
C ASN A 226 23.38 4.76 -21.57
N VAL A 227 22.36 3.91 -21.38
CA VAL A 227 22.14 3.14 -20.16
C VAL A 227 23.36 2.28 -19.82
N ALA A 228 23.87 1.51 -20.78
CA ALA A 228 25.06 0.68 -20.59
C ALA A 228 26.31 1.52 -20.26
N THR A 229 26.44 2.67 -20.92
CA THR A 229 27.54 3.63 -20.68
C THR A 229 27.50 4.18 -19.26
N GLU A 230 26.33 4.62 -18.77
CA GLU A 230 26.19 5.16 -17.41
C GLU A 230 26.41 4.07 -16.34
N ILE A 231 25.90 2.84 -16.56
CA ILE A 231 26.17 1.71 -15.65
C ILE A 231 27.68 1.41 -15.58
N SER A 232 28.37 1.40 -16.71
CA SER A 232 29.82 1.18 -16.77
C SER A 232 30.58 2.28 -16.02
N LYS A 233 30.14 3.53 -16.15
CA LYS A 233 30.72 4.67 -15.42
C LYS A 233 30.51 4.54 -13.90
N ILE A 234 29.31 4.20 -13.44
CA ILE A 234 29.03 3.99 -12.01
C ILE A 234 29.88 2.85 -11.46
N SER A 235 29.99 1.74 -12.20
CA SER A 235 30.84 0.61 -11.81
C SER A 235 32.31 1.03 -11.64
N LYS A 236 32.86 1.84 -12.56
CA LYS A 236 34.26 2.31 -12.47
C LYS A 236 34.51 3.29 -11.33
N ILE A 237 33.58 4.22 -11.07
CA ILE A 237 33.78 5.30 -10.10
C ILE A 237 33.43 4.85 -8.68
N HIS A 238 32.36 4.08 -8.53
CA HIS A 238 31.79 3.71 -7.24
C HIS A 238 32.04 2.23 -6.88
N GLY A 239 32.25 1.36 -7.88
CA GLY A 239 32.37 -0.09 -7.67
C GLY A 239 31.02 -0.80 -7.46
N CYS A 240 29.90 -0.08 -7.53
CA CYS A 240 28.56 -0.67 -7.43
C CYS A 240 28.16 -1.33 -8.76
N GLN A 241 27.67 -2.57 -8.69
CA GLN A 241 27.03 -3.22 -9.81
C GLN A 241 25.57 -2.77 -9.90
N VAL A 242 25.27 -1.87 -10.85
CA VAL A 242 23.89 -1.50 -11.17
C VAL A 242 23.29 -2.55 -12.10
N ILE A 243 22.14 -3.10 -11.73
CA ILE A 243 21.45 -4.17 -12.44
C ILE A 243 20.05 -3.67 -12.82
N ILE A 244 19.79 -3.62 -14.12
CA ILE A 244 18.48 -3.25 -14.66
C ILE A 244 17.77 -4.51 -15.15
N ASN A 245 16.46 -4.62 -14.92
CA ASN A 245 15.66 -5.73 -15.45
C ASN A 245 14.14 -5.45 -15.36
N GLY A 246 13.35 -6.31 -16.01
CA GLY A 246 11.91 -6.39 -15.76
C GLY A 246 11.57 -7.06 -14.43
N ILE A 247 10.46 -6.67 -13.80
CA ILE A 247 9.97 -7.26 -12.55
C ILE A 247 9.54 -8.72 -12.77
N TYR A 248 8.77 -9.01 -13.82
CA TYR A 248 8.29 -10.36 -14.11
C TYR A 248 9.41 -11.38 -14.35
N PRO A 249 10.42 -11.12 -15.22
CA PRO A 249 11.54 -12.04 -15.37
C PRO A 249 12.33 -12.17 -14.07
N SER A 250 12.55 -11.09 -13.31
CA SER A 250 13.27 -11.13 -12.04
C SER A 250 12.56 -12.02 -11.01
N LEU A 251 11.26 -11.80 -10.78
CA LEU A 251 10.45 -12.63 -9.88
C LEU A 251 10.43 -14.10 -10.35
N LYS A 252 10.31 -14.35 -11.66
CA LYS A 252 10.35 -15.71 -12.20
C LYS A 252 11.66 -16.43 -11.85
N TYR A 253 12.79 -15.74 -11.99
CA TYR A 253 14.09 -16.31 -11.62
C TYR A 253 14.25 -16.48 -10.11
N TYR A 254 13.83 -15.50 -9.31
CA TYR A 254 13.94 -15.60 -7.85
C TYR A 254 13.06 -16.72 -7.28
N LEU A 255 11.84 -16.90 -7.78
CA LEU A 255 10.96 -18.01 -7.39
C LEU A 255 11.57 -19.38 -7.71
N ARG A 256 12.36 -19.50 -8.78
CA ARG A 256 13.06 -20.74 -9.13
C ARG A 256 14.16 -21.10 -8.12
N LEU A 257 14.67 -20.12 -7.38
CA LEU A 257 15.72 -20.33 -6.37
C LEU A 257 15.15 -20.77 -5.02
N LEU A 258 13.83 -20.66 -4.82
CA LEU A 258 13.18 -21.02 -3.57
C LEU A 258 12.94 -22.53 -3.49
N HIS A 259 12.98 -23.05 -2.26
CA HIS A 259 12.58 -24.43 -1.96
C HIS A 259 11.09 -24.64 -2.25
N ASP A 260 10.23 -23.74 -1.76
CA ASP A 260 8.78 -23.76 -2.02
C ASP A 260 8.26 -22.37 -2.44
N PRO A 261 7.83 -22.19 -3.71
CA PRO A 261 7.17 -20.96 -4.17
C PRO A 261 5.89 -20.58 -3.42
N SER A 262 5.30 -21.48 -2.63
CA SER A 262 4.12 -21.19 -1.79
C SER A 262 4.45 -20.22 -0.66
N ASP A 263 5.68 -20.27 -0.11
CA ASP A 263 6.14 -19.33 0.92
C ASP A 263 6.13 -17.88 0.42
N PHE A 264 6.43 -17.69 -0.87
CA PHE A 264 6.32 -16.39 -1.51
C PHE A 264 4.87 -15.88 -1.52
N ILE A 265 3.91 -16.75 -1.84
CA ILE A 265 2.48 -16.38 -1.88
C ILE A 265 2.01 -15.96 -0.49
N ASP A 266 2.42 -16.70 0.55
CA ASP A 266 2.10 -16.34 1.93
C ASP A 266 2.67 -14.99 2.33
N ASN A 267 3.95 -14.74 2.06
CA ASN A 267 4.58 -13.45 2.32
C ASN A 267 3.88 -12.31 1.54
N TYR A 268 3.57 -12.53 0.26
CA TYR A 268 2.89 -11.53 -0.57
C TYR A 268 1.51 -11.17 -0.01
N ILE A 269 0.74 -12.17 0.40
CA ILE A 269 -0.60 -11.99 0.97
C ILE A 269 -0.55 -11.27 2.32
N GLU A 270 0.40 -11.62 3.19
CA GLU A 270 0.56 -10.93 4.47
C GLU A 270 0.99 -9.48 4.27
N ASN A 271 1.86 -9.21 3.29
CA ASN A 271 2.24 -7.84 2.92
C ASN A 271 1.05 -7.05 2.39
N LEU A 272 0.21 -7.63 1.52
CA LEU A 272 -1.03 -7.00 1.04
C LEU A 272 -1.98 -6.68 2.19
N LYS A 273 -2.08 -7.55 3.20
CA LYS A 273 -2.97 -7.33 4.36
C LYS A 273 -2.52 -6.11 5.18
N ARG A 274 -1.21 -6.01 5.45
CA ARG A 274 -0.62 -5.04 6.38
C ARG A 274 -0.34 -3.67 5.77
N ASP A 275 -0.05 -3.58 4.47
CA ASP A 275 0.35 -2.32 3.84
C ASP A 275 -0.84 -1.35 3.73
N THR A 276 -0.67 -0.14 4.28
CA THR A 276 -1.72 0.89 4.39
C THR A 276 -2.03 1.60 3.08
N ALA A 277 -1.12 1.53 2.09
CA ALA A 277 -1.37 2.02 0.74
C ALA A 277 -2.34 1.10 -0.02
N ILE A 278 -2.35 -0.20 0.30
CA ILE A 278 -3.20 -1.20 -0.34
C ILE A 278 -4.66 -1.07 0.13
N LYS A 279 -5.50 -0.61 -0.80
CA LYS A 279 -6.95 -0.47 -0.60
C LYS A 279 -7.72 -1.77 -0.83
N TYR A 280 -8.97 -1.78 -0.37
CA TYR A 280 -9.91 -2.89 -0.50
C TYR A 280 -10.03 -3.43 -1.93
N GLU A 281 -10.11 -2.55 -2.93
CA GLU A 281 -10.22 -2.91 -4.34
C GLU A 281 -9.05 -3.80 -4.81
N HIS A 282 -7.81 -3.48 -4.40
CA HIS A 282 -6.63 -4.29 -4.71
C HIS A 282 -6.71 -5.68 -4.07
N LYS A 283 -7.19 -5.76 -2.82
CA LYS A 283 -7.37 -7.01 -2.07
C LYS A 283 -8.44 -7.89 -2.74
N LEU A 284 -9.58 -7.29 -3.11
CA LEU A 284 -10.64 -7.97 -3.83
C LEU A 284 -10.14 -8.51 -5.17
N LYS A 285 -9.37 -7.70 -5.91
CA LYS A 285 -8.86 -8.10 -7.20
C LYS A 285 -7.94 -9.32 -7.14
N TRP A 286 -7.12 -9.43 -6.10
CA TRP A 286 -6.33 -10.64 -5.85
C TRP A 286 -7.22 -11.88 -5.73
N THR A 287 -8.26 -11.82 -4.89
CA THR A 287 -9.20 -12.94 -4.69
C THR A 287 -9.94 -13.31 -5.98
N GLU A 288 -10.32 -12.33 -6.81
CA GLU A 288 -10.92 -12.57 -8.12
C GLU A 288 -9.96 -13.35 -9.05
N ILE A 289 -8.71 -12.90 -9.15
CA ILE A 289 -7.69 -13.53 -10.02
C ILE A 289 -7.48 -14.99 -9.61
N VAL A 290 -7.36 -15.25 -8.30
CA VAL A 290 -7.19 -16.61 -7.79
C VAL A 290 -8.43 -17.46 -8.07
N SER A 291 -9.64 -16.93 -7.88
CA SER A 291 -10.90 -17.67 -8.03
C SER A 291 -11.23 -17.99 -9.50
N GLN A 292 -10.97 -17.08 -10.43
CA GLN A 292 -11.30 -17.25 -11.85
C GLN A 292 -10.59 -18.45 -12.50
N GLN A 293 -9.43 -18.84 -11.98
CA GLN A 293 -8.61 -19.91 -12.55
C GLN A 293 -8.84 -21.28 -11.89
N VAL A 294 -9.52 -21.32 -10.74
CA VAL A 294 -10.00 -22.59 -10.13
C VAL A 294 -11.16 -23.15 -10.93
N SER A 295 -12.05 -22.30 -11.46
CA SER A 295 -13.20 -22.72 -12.27
C SER A 295 -12.82 -23.34 -13.63
N TYR A 296 -11.66 -22.99 -14.21
CA TYR A 296 -11.19 -23.60 -15.46
C TYR A 296 -10.55 -24.98 -15.29
N LYS A 297 -10.26 -25.43 -14.06
CA LYS A 297 -9.77 -26.79 -13.77
C LYS A 297 -10.87 -27.79 -13.40
N ALA A 298 -12.12 -27.32 -13.31
CA ALA A 298 -13.28 -28.14 -12.93
C ALA A 298 -14.20 -28.53 -14.11
N CYS A 299 -13.78 -28.24 -15.35
CA CYS A 299 -14.43 -28.69 -16.58
C CYS A 299 -13.50 -29.61 -17.37
#